data_AF-A0A1B8P512-F1
#
_entry.id   AF-A0A1B8P512-F1
#
_cell.length_a   1.000
_cell.length_b   1.000
_cell.length_c   1.000
_cell.angle_alpha   90.00
_cell.angle_beta   90.00
_cell.angle_gamma   90.00
#
_symmetry.space_group_name_H-M   'P 1'
#
loop_
_entity.id
_entity.type
_entity.pdbx_description
1 polymer ?
#
loop_
_entity_poly.entity_id
_entity_poly.type
_entity_poly.pdbx_seq_one_letter_code
_entity_poly.pdbx_strand_id
1 'polypeptide(L)'
;MLTLILLVLAVIGLLIVMRREAGALPALAVTGVTGLIGIFAGAPVIGVLLLIATAGIAACGLPGVRSAWLTPRLFAMFKKVAPKVSDTERTALEAGSVAWDGELFSGRPDWNRLLAFRDDGLSDEERAFVDHQCGVAAGMCNAWTSPASGPTCPRSSGIISSANVSSA
;
A
#
# COMPACT_ATOMS: atom_id res chain seq x y z
N MET A 1 19.05 21.22 36.75
CA MET A 1 18.18 22.32 36.27
C MET A 1 18.44 22.63 34.80
N LEU A 2 19.66 23.02 34.43
CA LEU A 2 20.04 23.28 33.02
C LEU A 2 19.77 22.10 32.06
N THR A 3 20.06 20.87 32.51
CA THR A 3 19.82 19.63 31.75
C THR A 3 18.34 19.42 31.40
N LEU A 4 17.44 19.65 32.36
CA LEU A 4 16.00 19.52 32.16
C LEU A 4 15.48 20.58 31.18
N ILE A 5 15.97 21.82 31.29
CA ILE A 5 15.59 22.92 30.38
C ILE A 5 16.00 22.59 28.94
N LEU A 6 17.22 22.09 28.72
CA LEU A 6 17.69 21.69 27.39
C LEU A 6 16.87 20.55 26.78
N LEU A 7 16.49 19.56 27.59
CA LEU A 7 15.66 18.45 27.14
C LEU A 7 14.27 18.93 26.72
N VAL A 8 13.64 19.79 27.54
CA VAL A 8 12.33 20.37 27.23
C VAL A 8 12.38 21.20 25.94
N LEU A 9 13.41 22.03 25.76
CA LEU A 9 13.58 22.81 24.53
C LEU A 9 13.80 21.93 23.29
N ALA A 10 14.58 20.85 23.41
CA ALA A 10 14.78 19.89 22.32
C ALA A 10 13.47 19.21 21.91
N VAL A 11 12.66 18.78 22.88
CA VAL A 11 11.36 18.13 22.64
C VAL A 11 10.37 19.10 21.99
N ILE A 12 10.26 20.33 22.51
CA ILE A 12 9.38 21.36 21.94
C ILE A 12 9.80 21.69 20.51
N GLY A 13 11.10 21.88 20.25
CA GLY A 13 11.64 22.11 18.92
C GLY A 13 11.31 20.98 17.94
N LEU A 14 11.47 19.73 18.37
CA LEU A 14 11.15 18.55 17.57
C LEU A 14 9.65 18.50 17.23
N LEU A 15 8.78 18.75 18.22
CA LEU A 15 7.32 18.78 18.03
C LEU A 15 6.89 19.86 17.03
N ILE A 16 7.51 21.05 17.08
CA ILE A 16 7.24 22.11 16.11
C ILE A 16 7.63 21.68 14.70
N VAL A 17 8.78 21.02 14.53
CA VAL A 17 9.22 20.51 13.23
C VAL A 17 8.26 19.44 12.71
N MET A 18 7.82 18.51 13.56
CA MET A 18 6.83 17.49 13.20
C MET A 18 5.51 18.13 12.76
N ARG A 19 5.05 19.18 13.44
CA ARG A 19 3.81 19.89 13.07
C ARG A 19 3.91 20.67 11.76
N ARG A 20 5.11 21.04 11.32
CA ARG A 20 5.31 21.82 10.10
C ARG A 20 5.58 20.98 8.85
N GLU A 21 5.63 19.65 8.97
CA GLU A 21 5.97 18.74 7.87
C GLU A 21 7.24 19.16 7.10
N ALA A 22 8.15 19.91 7.74
CA ALA A 22 9.19 20.68 7.08
C ALA A 22 10.39 19.82 6.60
N GLY A 23 10.25 18.50 6.65
CA GLY A 23 11.27 17.53 6.23
C GLY A 23 12.38 17.30 7.26
N ALA A 24 13.36 16.48 6.88
CA ALA A 24 14.45 16.06 7.77
C ALA A 24 15.50 17.15 8.05
N LEU A 25 15.66 18.13 7.16
CA LEU A 25 16.64 19.22 7.28
C LEU A 25 16.43 20.09 8.54
N PRO A 26 15.22 20.62 8.81
CA PRO A 26 15.00 21.41 10.02
C PRO A 26 15.07 20.57 11.30
N ALA A 27 14.72 19.28 11.25
CA ALA A 27 14.87 18.37 12.39
C ALA A 27 16.34 18.24 12.80
N LEU A 28 17.23 18.05 11.82
CA LEU A 28 18.68 17.99 12.04
C LEU A 28 19.26 19.27 12.61
N ALA A 29 18.81 20.42 12.10
CA ALA A 29 19.28 21.71 12.58
C ALA A 29 18.91 21.91 14.06
N VAL A 30 17.66 21.62 14.44
CA VAL A 30 17.19 21.78 15.81
C VAL A 30 17.93 20.83 16.76
N THR A 31 17.98 19.53 16.48
CA THR A 31 18.61 18.56 17.38
C THR A 31 20.13 18.72 17.43
N GLY A 32 20.77 19.05 16.31
CA GLY A 32 22.21 19.26 16.22
C GLY A 32 22.67 20.49 16.99
N VAL A 33 21.97 21.62 16.80
CA VAL A 33 22.30 22.88 17.51
C VAL A 33 22.07 22.72 19.02
N THR A 34 20.94 22.14 19.44
CA THR A 34 20.68 21.92 20.87
C THR A 34 21.67 20.92 21.48
N GLY A 35 22.10 19.90 20.74
CA GLY A 35 23.12 18.93 21.17
C GLY A 35 24.49 19.59 21.40
N LEU A 36 24.94 20.42 20.46
CA LEU A 36 26.20 21.16 20.59
C LEU A 36 26.17 22.12 21.79
N ILE A 37 25.08 22.89 21.94
CA ILE A 37 24.89 23.78 23.09
C ILE A 37 24.95 22.99 24.41
N GLY A 38 24.39 21.78 24.46
CA GLY A 38 24.45 20.92 25.63
C GLY A 38 25.87 20.49 26.03
N ILE A 39 26.75 20.25 25.07
CA ILE A 39 28.17 19.90 25.33
C ILE A 39 28.90 21.10 25.93
N PHE A 40 28.76 22.29 25.31
CA PHE A 40 29.44 23.50 25.77
C PHE A 40 28.91 24.01 27.12
N ALA A 41 27.63 23.77 27.42
CA ALA A 41 27.00 24.24 28.67
C ALA A 41 27.18 23.27 29.86
N GLY A 42 28.05 22.25 29.75
CA GLY A 42 28.41 21.36 30.87
C GLY A 42 27.47 20.16 31.06
N ALA A 43 26.65 19.82 30.06
CA ALA A 43 25.78 18.64 30.05
C ALA A 43 26.20 17.63 28.96
N PRO A 44 27.42 17.05 29.04
CA PRO A 44 28.00 16.26 27.95
C PRO A 44 27.21 15.00 27.63
N VAL A 45 26.60 14.33 28.63
CA VAL A 45 25.82 13.10 28.42
C VAL A 45 24.62 13.35 27.51
N ILE A 46 23.83 14.39 27.78
CA ILE A 46 22.64 14.73 27.00
C ILE A 46 23.04 15.32 25.64
N GLY A 47 24.10 16.14 25.60
CA GLY A 47 24.63 16.68 24.36
C GLY A 47 25.05 15.59 23.37
N VAL A 48 25.79 14.57 23.85
CA VAL A 48 26.19 13.41 23.04
C VAL A 48 24.98 12.59 22.60
N LEU A 49 24.00 12.35 23.49
CA LEU A 49 22.76 11.65 23.12
C LEU A 49 21.98 12.39 22.01
N LEU A 50 21.88 13.72 22.07
CA LEU A 50 21.24 14.54 21.04
C LEU A 50 22.01 14.51 19.71
N LEU A 51 23.33 14.43 19.74
CA LEU A 51 24.13 14.26 18.53
C LEU A 51 23.97 12.86 17.91
N ILE A 52 23.89 11.81 18.73
CA ILE A 52 23.55 10.46 18.25
C ILE A 52 22.17 10.45 17.60
N ALA A 53 21.18 11.08 18.23
CA ALA A 53 19.85 11.24 17.66
C ALA A 53 19.90 12.01 16.32
N THR A 54 20.70 13.07 16.24
CA THR A 54 20.93 13.83 14.99
C THR A 54 21.52 12.94 13.90
N ALA A 55 22.52 12.11 14.22
CA ALA A 55 23.10 11.16 13.26
C ALA A 55 22.05 10.12 12.78
N GLY A 56 21.19 9.63 13.68
CA GLY A 56 20.09 8.73 13.33
C GLY A 56 19.05 9.39 12.42
N ILE A 57 18.65 10.62 12.72
CA ILE A 57 17.76 11.43 11.87
C ILE A 57 18.41 11.68 10.51
N ALA A 58 19.73 11.87 10.45
CA ALA A 58 20.43 12.11 9.18
C ALA A 58 20.41 10.84 8.32
N ALA A 59 20.76 9.70 8.92
CA ALA A 59 20.77 8.41 8.23
C ALA A 59 19.38 8.01 7.71
N CYS A 60 18.33 8.23 8.49
CA CYS A 60 16.96 7.84 8.12
C CYS A 60 16.19 8.90 7.34
N GLY A 61 16.51 10.18 7.55
CA GLY A 61 15.75 11.31 7.04
C GLY A 61 16.29 11.92 5.74
N LEU A 62 17.60 11.82 5.45
CA LEU A 62 18.11 12.32 4.18
C LEU A 62 17.58 11.48 3.02
N PRO A 63 16.94 12.09 2.01
CA PRO A 63 16.31 11.36 0.91
C PRO A 63 17.31 10.50 0.14
N GLY A 64 18.58 10.92 0.03
CA GLY A 64 19.63 10.14 -0.64
C GLY A 64 20.05 8.87 0.11
N VAL A 65 20.16 8.92 1.45
CA VAL A 65 20.54 7.75 2.26
C VAL A 65 19.35 6.81 2.43
N ARG A 66 18.16 7.39 2.67
CA ARG A 66 16.91 6.64 2.84
C ARG A 66 16.58 5.79 1.60
N SER A 67 16.60 6.39 0.40
CA SER A 67 16.24 5.70 -0.83
C SER A 67 17.30 4.68 -1.28
N ALA A 68 18.60 4.98 -1.08
CA ALA A 68 19.68 4.13 -1.54
C ALA A 68 19.96 2.93 -0.62
N TRP A 69 19.79 3.09 0.70
CA TRP A 69 20.24 2.08 1.66
C TRP A 69 19.11 1.51 2.52
N LEU A 70 18.23 2.36 3.05
CA LEU A 70 17.20 1.94 4.01
C LEU A 70 16.02 1.25 3.33
N THR A 71 15.42 1.92 2.34
CA THR A 71 14.25 1.42 1.60
C THR A 71 14.49 0.05 0.95
N PRO A 72 15.55 -0.19 0.17
CA PRO A 72 15.72 -1.48 -0.52
C PRO A 72 15.97 -2.64 0.46
N ARG A 73 16.68 -2.42 1.57
CA ARG A 73 16.89 -3.45 2.59
C ARG A 73 15.61 -3.80 3.33
N LEU A 74 14.84 -2.80 3.73
CA LEU A 74 13.57 -3.01 4.40
C LEU A 74 12.58 -3.73 3.47
N PHE A 75 12.51 -3.29 2.21
CA PHE A 75 11.67 -3.92 1.20
C PHE A 75 12.09 -5.36 0.91
N ALA A 76 13.40 -5.66 0.87
CA ALA A 76 13.90 -7.02 0.70
C ALA A 76 13.54 -7.93 1.89
N MET A 77 13.56 -7.41 3.13
CA MET A 77 13.07 -8.15 4.30
C MET A 77 11.56 -8.39 4.22
N PHE A 78 10.79 -7.34 3.90
CA PHE A 78 9.35 -7.44 3.79
C PHE A 78 8.93 -8.46 2.72
N LYS A 79 9.60 -8.45 1.57
CA LYS A 79 9.38 -9.40 0.46
C LYS A 79 9.65 -10.86 0.84
N LYS A 80 10.44 -11.14 1.88
CA LYS A 80 10.65 -12.51 2.39
C LYS A 80 9.46 -13.01 3.21
N VAL A 81 8.75 -12.11 3.87
CA VAL A 81 7.62 -12.44 4.76
C VAL A 81 6.29 -12.32 4.02
N ALA A 82 6.22 -11.42 3.04
CA ALA A 82 5.02 -11.24 2.24
C ALA A 82 4.73 -12.53 1.45
N PRO A 83 3.49 -13.05 1.52
CA PRO A 83 3.08 -14.15 0.66
C PRO A 83 3.22 -13.71 -0.81
N LYS A 84 3.79 -14.58 -1.63
CA LYS A 84 3.81 -14.35 -3.08
C LYS A 84 2.37 -14.39 -3.56
N VAL A 85 1.91 -13.29 -4.15
CA VAL A 85 0.62 -13.25 -4.88
C VAL A 85 0.64 -14.39 -5.89
N SER A 86 -0.36 -15.27 -5.83
CA SER A 86 -0.45 -16.38 -6.78
C SER A 86 -0.71 -15.82 -8.18
N ASP A 87 -0.30 -16.55 -9.22
CA ASP A 87 -0.54 -16.13 -10.60
C ASP A 87 -2.04 -15.89 -10.85
N THR A 88 -2.91 -16.66 -10.18
CA THR A 88 -4.37 -16.48 -10.24
C THR A 88 -4.88 -15.23 -9.51
N GLU A 89 -4.35 -14.89 -8.33
CA GLU A 89 -4.69 -13.64 -7.63
C GLU A 89 -4.22 -12.42 -8.42
N ARG A 90 -3.05 -12.53 -9.05
CA ARG A 90 -2.53 -11.47 -9.90
C ARG A 90 -3.40 -11.28 -11.14
N THR A 91 -3.79 -12.35 -11.82
CA THR A 91 -4.74 -12.27 -12.94
C THR A 91 -6.09 -11.73 -12.49
N ALA A 92 -6.59 -12.09 -11.30
CA ALA A 92 -7.85 -11.53 -10.78
C ALA A 92 -7.75 -10.02 -10.50
N LEU A 93 -6.61 -9.55 -9.96
CA LEU A 93 -6.35 -8.13 -9.73
C LEU A 93 -6.15 -7.33 -11.03
N GLU A 94 -5.45 -7.91 -12.00
CA GLU A 94 -5.22 -7.29 -13.32
C GLU A 94 -6.50 -7.32 -14.19
N ALA A 95 -7.32 -8.37 -14.08
CA ALA A 95 -8.65 -8.46 -14.70
C ALA A 95 -9.65 -7.47 -14.07
N GLY A 96 -9.45 -7.11 -12.80
CA GLY A 96 -10.17 -6.04 -12.12
C GLY A 96 -9.57 -4.64 -12.34
N SER A 97 -8.74 -4.44 -13.37
CA SER A 97 -8.17 -3.13 -13.64
C SER A 97 -9.27 -2.12 -13.96
N VAL A 98 -9.22 -1.02 -13.20
CA VAL A 98 -10.14 0.13 -13.26
C VAL A 98 -9.88 0.89 -14.57
N ALA A 99 -10.25 0.31 -15.71
CA ALA A 99 -9.89 0.84 -17.03
C ALA A 99 -10.68 2.12 -17.33
N TRP A 100 -12.00 2.02 -17.34
CA TRP A 100 -12.90 3.15 -17.59
C TRP A 100 -13.22 3.89 -16.28
N ASP A 101 -13.57 3.16 -15.21
CA ASP A 101 -13.87 3.73 -13.89
C ASP A 101 -12.66 4.41 -13.23
N GLY A 102 -11.43 3.93 -13.49
CA GLY A 102 -10.22 4.51 -12.89
C GLY A 102 -9.90 5.89 -13.46
N GLU A 103 -10.16 6.10 -14.75
CA GLU A 103 -10.03 7.39 -15.40
C GLU A 103 -11.07 8.37 -14.85
N LEU A 104 -12.30 7.91 -14.59
CA LEU A 104 -13.38 8.71 -14.01
C LEU A 104 -13.04 9.23 -12.60
N PHE A 105 -12.38 8.42 -11.76
CA PHE A 105 -11.99 8.79 -10.40
C PHE A 105 -10.60 9.43 -10.25
N SER A 106 -9.92 9.72 -11.36
CA SER A 106 -8.56 10.30 -11.37
C SER A 106 -8.47 11.77 -10.92
N GLY A 107 -9.62 12.45 -10.76
CA GLY A 107 -9.71 13.88 -10.44
C GLY A 107 -9.46 14.82 -11.62
N ARG A 108 -8.92 14.33 -12.74
CA ARG A 108 -8.81 15.03 -14.03
C ARG A 108 -9.07 14.05 -15.20
N PRO A 109 -10.32 13.61 -15.38
CA PRO A 109 -10.65 12.61 -16.39
C PRO A 109 -10.45 13.14 -17.81
N ASP A 110 -9.85 12.34 -18.69
CA ASP A 110 -9.87 12.58 -20.14
C ASP A 110 -11.19 12.11 -20.76
N TRP A 111 -12.09 13.06 -20.99
CA TRP A 111 -13.41 12.80 -21.57
C TRP A 111 -13.37 12.23 -22.98
N ASN A 112 -12.36 12.58 -23.79
CA ASN A 112 -12.26 12.04 -25.15
C ASN A 112 -12.00 10.53 -25.11
N ARG A 113 -11.17 10.08 -24.15
CA ARG A 113 -10.88 8.66 -23.94
C ARG A 113 -12.09 7.89 -23.43
N LEU A 114 -12.84 8.47 -22.49
CA LEU A 114 -14.06 7.85 -21.94
C LEU A 114 -15.18 7.69 -22.98
N LEU A 115 -15.34 8.68 -23.86
CA LEU A 115 -16.37 8.69 -24.92
C LEU A 115 -15.97 7.87 -26.16
N ALA A 116 -14.67 7.67 -26.39
CA ALA A 116 -14.16 6.84 -27.48
C ALA A 116 -14.27 5.33 -27.19
N PHE A 117 -14.59 4.94 -25.95
CA PHE A 117 -14.78 3.54 -25.59
C PHE A 117 -16.04 3.01 -26.28
N ARG A 118 -15.86 2.06 -27.20
CA ARG A 118 -16.94 1.39 -27.91
C ARG A 118 -17.19 0.04 -27.24
N ASP A 119 -18.43 -0.20 -26.87
CA ASP A 119 -18.89 -1.53 -26.49
C ASP A 119 -19.16 -2.32 -27.78
N ASP A 120 -18.25 -3.24 -28.10
CA ASP A 120 -18.40 -4.13 -29.26
C ASP A 120 -19.36 -5.30 -28.96
N GLY A 121 -19.94 -5.35 -27.74
CA GLY A 121 -20.85 -6.38 -27.31
C GLY A 121 -20.17 -7.74 -27.14
N LEU A 122 -20.92 -8.72 -26.64
CA LEU A 122 -20.49 -10.12 -26.61
C LEU A 122 -20.81 -10.77 -27.95
N SER A 123 -19.84 -11.55 -28.48
CA SER A 123 -20.09 -12.49 -29.59
C SER A 123 -21.16 -13.52 -29.22
N ASP A 124 -21.71 -14.21 -30.22
CA ASP A 124 -22.76 -15.21 -29.99
C ASP A 124 -22.25 -16.37 -29.12
N GLU A 125 -20.98 -16.77 -29.30
CA GLU A 125 -20.33 -17.78 -28.47
C GLU A 125 -20.14 -17.31 -27.03
N GLU A 126 -19.71 -16.07 -26.82
CA GLU A 126 -19.52 -15.51 -25.47
C GLU A 126 -20.85 -15.30 -24.76
N ARG A 127 -21.90 -14.88 -25.48
CA ARG A 127 -23.25 -14.74 -24.92
C ARG A 127 -23.80 -16.09 -24.49
N ALA A 128 -23.65 -17.13 -25.31
CA ALA A 128 -24.04 -18.49 -24.94
C ALA A 128 -23.25 -19.01 -23.71
N PHE A 129 -21.96 -18.68 -23.60
CA PHE A 129 -21.16 -19.02 -22.43
C PHE A 129 -21.69 -18.36 -21.15
N VAL A 130 -21.99 -17.06 -21.19
CA VAL A 130 -22.53 -16.31 -20.04
C VAL A 130 -23.91 -16.84 -19.65
N ASP A 131 -24.81 -17.01 -20.61
CA ASP A 131 -26.20 -17.40 -20.33
C ASP A 131 -26.31 -18.84 -19.79
N HIS A 132 -25.47 -19.75 -20.27
CA HIS A 132 -25.50 -21.14 -19.85
C HIS A 132 -24.51 -21.45 -18.72
N GLN A 133 -23.21 -21.31 -18.96
CA GLN A 133 -22.19 -21.79 -18.00
C GLN A 133 -22.11 -20.89 -16.77
N CYS A 134 -22.07 -19.57 -16.96
CA CYS A 134 -22.07 -18.63 -15.83
C CYS A 134 -23.40 -18.65 -15.07
N GLY A 135 -24.53 -18.78 -15.78
CA GLY A 135 -25.85 -18.94 -15.16
C GLY A 135 -25.96 -20.17 -14.24
N VAL A 136 -25.45 -21.32 -14.68
CA VAL A 136 -25.39 -22.55 -13.87
C VAL A 136 -24.48 -22.35 -12.65
N ALA A 137 -23.29 -21.78 -12.84
CA ALA A 137 -22.34 -21.53 -11.74
C ALA A 137 -22.92 -20.55 -10.69
N ALA A 138 -23.58 -19.48 -11.15
CA ALA A 138 -24.24 -18.50 -10.28
C ALA A 138 -25.40 -19.14 -9.48
N GLY A 139 -26.18 -20.03 -10.11
CA GLY A 139 -27.23 -20.79 -9.44
C GLY A 139 -26.69 -21.72 -8.34
N MET A 140 -25.51 -22.30 -8.53
CA MET A 140 -24.86 -23.18 -7.54
C MET A 140 -24.30 -22.42 -6.33
N CYS A 141 -23.92 -21.15 -6.50
CA CYS A 141 -23.34 -20.31 -5.44
C CYS A 141 -24.31 -19.22 -4.92
N ASN A 142 -25.62 -19.30 -5.18
CA ASN A 142 -26.58 -18.27 -4.75
C ASN A 142 -26.78 -18.27 -3.21
N ALA A 143 -25.99 -17.46 -2.52
CA ALA A 143 -26.04 -17.30 -1.06
C ALA A 143 -27.28 -16.53 -0.57
N TRP A 144 -27.97 -15.81 -1.45
CA TRP A 144 -29.10 -14.94 -1.08
C TRP A 144 -30.38 -15.71 -0.70
N THR A 145 -30.48 -16.98 -1.10
CA THR A 145 -31.61 -17.87 -0.82
C THR A 145 -31.32 -18.92 0.24
N SER A 146 -30.10 -18.97 0.79
CA SER A 146 -29.74 -19.93 1.84
C SER A 146 -30.00 -19.34 3.24
N PRO A 147 -30.92 -19.90 4.05
CA PRO A 147 -30.92 -19.65 5.48
C PRO A 147 -29.59 -20.13 6.07
N ALA A 148 -29.15 -19.52 7.18
CA ALA A 148 -27.78 -19.55 7.75
C ALA A 148 -27.17 -20.93 8.13
N SER A 149 -27.66 -22.05 7.59
CA SER A 149 -27.15 -23.40 7.81
C SER A 149 -27.26 -24.31 6.57
N GLY A 150 -26.37 -24.12 5.58
CA GLY A 150 -25.95 -25.11 4.55
C GLY A 150 -26.64 -25.05 3.16
N PRO A 151 -26.05 -25.63 2.08
CA PRO A 151 -24.71 -26.18 1.90
C PRO A 151 -23.78 -25.21 1.14
N THR A 152 -22.47 -25.30 1.41
CA THR A 152 -21.41 -24.52 0.74
C THR A 152 -21.28 -24.84 -0.75
N CYS A 153 -20.90 -23.86 -1.56
CA CYS A 153 -20.72 -24.01 -3.01
C CYS A 153 -19.80 -25.23 -3.34
N PRO A 154 -20.14 -26.08 -4.34
CA PRO A 154 -19.38 -27.30 -4.62
C PRO A 154 -17.92 -27.02 -4.97
N ARG A 155 -17.00 -27.89 -4.50
CA ARG A 155 -15.56 -27.77 -4.73
C ARG A 155 -15.26 -27.80 -6.23
N SER A 156 -14.42 -26.87 -6.69
CA SER A 156 -14.13 -26.54 -8.11
C SER A 156 -13.76 -27.71 -9.03
N SER A 157 -13.36 -28.85 -8.49
CA SER A 157 -13.01 -30.05 -9.26
C SER A 157 -14.17 -30.68 -10.03
N GLY A 158 -15.43 -30.40 -9.65
CA GLY A 158 -16.61 -30.94 -10.34
C GLY A 158 -17.20 -30.06 -11.45
N ILE A 159 -16.91 -28.76 -11.45
CA ILE A 159 -17.60 -27.78 -12.30
C ILE A 159 -17.00 -27.76 -13.72
N ILE A 160 -15.69 -27.96 -13.84
CA ILE A 160 -14.99 -27.90 -15.15
C ILE A 160 -15.17 -29.23 -15.92
N SER A 161 -15.33 -30.36 -15.22
CA SER A 161 -15.44 -31.67 -15.86
C SER A 161 -16.78 -31.89 -16.58
N SER A 162 -17.86 -31.22 -16.18
CA SER A 162 -19.16 -31.31 -16.85
C SER A 162 -19.31 -30.37 -18.04
N ALA A 163 -18.40 -29.41 -18.22
CA ALA A 163 -18.39 -28.50 -19.38
C ALA A 163 -17.75 -29.14 -20.63
N ASN A 164 -17.12 -30.32 -20.51
CA ASN A 164 -16.49 -31.03 -21.62
C ASN A 164 -17.37 -32.13 -22.25
N VAL A 165 -18.70 -32.01 -22.14
CA VAL A 165 -19.65 -32.91 -22.79
C VAL A 165 -20.64 -32.06 -23.57
N SER A 166 -20.28 -31.71 -24.81
CA SER A 166 -21.17 -31.46 -25.96
C SER A 166 -20.59 -30.40 -26.92
N SER A 167 -19.40 -30.66 -27.46
CA SER A 167 -18.98 -30.09 -28.75
C SER A 167 -18.07 -31.10 -29.48
N ALA A 168 -18.69 -32.23 -29.83
CA ALA A 168 -18.39 -33.03 -31.01
C ALA A 168 -19.68 -33.10 -31.84
#